data_AF-A0A1V2GWN5-F1
#
_entry.id   AF-A0A1V2GWN5-F1
#
_cell.length_a   1.000
_cell.length_b   1.000
_cell.length_c   1.000
_cell.angle_alpha   90.00
_cell.angle_beta   90.00
_cell.angle_gamma   90.00
#
_symmetry.space_group_name_H-M   'P 1'
#
loop_
_entity.id
_entity.type
_entity.pdbx_description
1 polymer ?
#
loop_
_entity_poly.entity_id
_entity_poly.type
_entity_poly.pdbx_seq_one_letter_code
_entity_poly.pdbx_strand_id
1 'polypeptide(L)'
;MTADTITVITSYGPRLAKRVRADGVVEGYDSAKHYDLHSEPLTGMGDLLQLLGKLLSRPCCAVVRGAIADPARTQHVRRLVHTDPETGELPTLRDVPRRWLALDLDGVPLPEGIDRTDLLACAAAVLPMLPQPLQQADLVVQATGSHGLKPGARLRLWGWCDRPLSGAEGQRWFRGLPVDASLFRPAQVNYTAAPVFADGAQDPLDGRLAWLRGEHRYIAAPSASELAPPPKPPVDQYRAAAVTSTGNGSRYAMAALAKACSLIRQQSEGTRHPTAVAEAWGLARLVRAKLLTKDEVVRAIGLALLDVGKPEAEGKAIAEWAIAQRTDTGTLPAGVSA
;
A
#
# COMPACT_ATOMS: atom_id res chain seq x y z
N MET A 1 4.62 -15.97 -25.48
CA MET A 1 4.69 -15.79 -24.01
C MET A 1 5.02 -14.35 -23.73
N THR A 2 4.24 -13.65 -22.91
CA THR A 2 4.44 -12.22 -22.67
C THR A 2 5.32 -12.02 -21.44
N ALA A 3 6.60 -11.73 -21.68
CA ALA A 3 7.60 -11.52 -20.64
C ALA A 3 7.38 -10.22 -19.84
N ASP A 4 7.93 -10.17 -18.63
CA ASP A 4 8.11 -8.99 -17.79
C ASP A 4 9.49 -9.06 -17.11
N THR A 5 9.79 -8.10 -16.25
CA THR A 5 10.98 -8.09 -15.38
C THR A 5 10.58 -7.79 -13.94
N ILE A 6 11.46 -8.15 -13.01
CA ILE A 6 11.35 -7.81 -11.60
C ILE A 6 12.69 -7.25 -11.14
N THR A 7 12.64 -6.14 -10.39
CA THR A 7 13.86 -5.49 -9.92
C THR A 7 14.19 -6.02 -8.53
N VAL A 8 15.31 -6.74 -8.42
CA VAL A 8 15.90 -7.17 -7.15
C VAL A 8 16.87 -6.10 -6.68
N ILE A 9 16.78 -5.74 -5.42
CA ILE A 9 17.73 -4.83 -4.75
C ILE A 9 18.60 -5.63 -3.79
N THR A 10 19.90 -5.32 -3.75
CA THR A 10 20.86 -5.92 -2.80
C THR A 10 21.49 -4.82 -1.95
N SER A 11 21.44 -4.95 -0.63
CA SER A 11 22.08 -4.01 0.31
C SER A 11 23.56 -4.35 0.56
N TYR A 12 24.31 -3.33 0.99
CA TYR A 12 25.74 -3.43 1.34
C TYR A 12 25.97 -3.65 2.84
N GLY A 13 25.55 -4.81 3.35
CA GLY A 13 25.72 -5.16 4.77
C GLY A 13 24.41 -5.15 5.57
N PRO A 14 23.60 -4.07 5.58
CA PRO A 14 22.33 -4.05 6.31
C PRO A 14 21.41 -5.19 5.90
N ARG A 15 20.85 -5.89 6.87
CA ARG A 15 19.89 -6.96 6.68
C ARG A 15 18.52 -6.42 6.25
N LEU A 16 18.02 -6.87 5.12
CA LEU A 16 16.65 -6.70 4.62
C LEU A 16 15.74 -7.88 5.03
N ALA A 17 16.04 -8.49 6.17
CA ALA A 17 15.23 -9.52 6.81
C ALA A 17 15.09 -9.20 8.30
N LYS A 18 14.04 -9.72 8.94
CA LYS A 18 13.95 -9.70 10.40
C LYS A 18 14.99 -10.62 11.01
N ARG A 19 15.32 -10.38 12.28
CA ARG A 19 16.07 -11.36 13.09
C ARG A 19 15.20 -11.80 14.25
N VAL A 20 15.20 -13.09 14.51
CA VAL A 20 14.44 -13.71 15.60
C VAL A 20 15.44 -14.40 16.52
N ARG A 21 15.43 -14.07 17.80
CA ARG A 21 16.30 -14.66 18.81
C ARG A 21 15.53 -15.74 19.59
N ALA A 22 16.27 -16.61 20.28
CA ALA A 22 15.68 -17.74 21.02
C ALA A 22 14.81 -17.31 22.21
N ASP A 23 15.02 -16.09 22.74
CA ASP A 23 14.18 -15.47 23.77
C ASP A 23 12.84 -14.92 23.22
N GLY A 24 12.58 -15.07 21.93
CA GLY A 24 11.38 -14.59 21.25
C GLY A 24 11.45 -13.13 20.79
N VAL A 25 12.58 -12.44 21.00
CA VAL A 25 12.76 -11.06 20.52
C VAL A 25 12.84 -11.05 18.99
N VAL A 26 11.98 -10.23 18.37
CA VAL A 26 11.95 -10.02 16.93
C VAL A 26 12.47 -8.63 16.59
N GLU A 27 13.68 -8.58 16.04
CA GLU A 27 14.27 -7.36 15.52
C GLU A 27 13.74 -7.07 14.11
N GLY A 28 13.58 -5.78 13.82
CA GLY A 28 13.24 -5.30 12.49
C GLY A 28 14.34 -5.53 11.46
N TYR A 29 14.10 -4.91 10.31
CA TYR A 29 15.09 -4.79 9.23
C TYR A 29 16.09 -3.69 9.58
N ASP A 30 17.31 -3.80 9.07
CA ASP A 30 18.33 -2.77 9.22
C ASP A 30 18.07 -1.62 8.22
N SER A 31 18.60 -0.43 8.52
CA SER A 31 18.45 0.73 7.66
C SER A 31 19.48 0.71 6.53
N ALA A 32 19.05 0.36 5.31
CA ALA A 32 19.85 0.47 4.10
C ALA A 32 19.51 1.75 3.32
N LYS A 33 20.54 2.52 2.95
CA LYS A 33 20.39 3.72 2.10
C LYS A 33 20.74 3.45 0.63
N HIS A 34 21.76 2.62 0.38
CA HIS A 34 22.27 2.32 -0.96
C HIS A 34 22.14 0.84 -1.28
N TYR A 35 21.96 0.55 -2.58
CA TYR A 35 21.68 -0.77 -3.09
C TYR A 35 22.30 -0.99 -4.47
N ASP A 36 22.55 -2.25 -4.80
CA ASP A 36 22.67 -2.69 -6.18
C ASP A 36 21.31 -3.07 -6.74
N LEU A 37 21.04 -2.69 -7.99
CA LEU A 37 19.81 -2.99 -8.71
C LEU A 37 20.07 -4.05 -9.78
N HIS A 38 19.29 -5.13 -9.75
CA HIS A 38 19.34 -6.22 -10.73
C HIS A 38 17.98 -6.39 -11.37
N SER A 39 17.94 -6.49 -12.70
CA SER A 39 16.71 -6.76 -13.44
C SER A 39 16.66 -8.23 -13.81
N GLU A 40 15.74 -8.98 -13.22
CA GLU A 40 15.53 -10.39 -13.52
C GLU A 40 14.36 -10.55 -14.51
N PRO A 41 14.53 -11.28 -15.63
CA PRO A 41 13.43 -11.56 -16.55
C PRO A 41 12.47 -12.59 -15.94
N LEU A 42 11.17 -12.39 -16.18
CA LEU A 42 10.11 -13.31 -15.78
C LEU A 42 9.21 -13.61 -16.97
N THR A 43 8.91 -14.87 -17.22
CA THR A 43 7.97 -15.31 -18.27
C THR A 43 6.62 -15.74 -17.72
N GLY A 44 6.49 -15.91 -16.40
CA GLY A 44 5.25 -16.29 -15.74
C GLY A 44 5.43 -16.65 -14.27
N MET A 45 4.40 -17.29 -13.70
CA MET A 45 4.35 -17.67 -12.28
C MET A 45 5.47 -18.63 -11.86
N GLY A 46 5.90 -19.54 -12.73
CA GLY A 46 6.95 -20.51 -12.43
C GLY A 46 8.31 -19.83 -12.14
N ASP A 47 8.70 -18.87 -12.99
CA ASP A 47 9.92 -18.09 -12.81
C ASP A 47 9.83 -17.24 -11.53
N LEU A 48 8.66 -16.66 -11.26
CA LEU A 48 8.42 -15.88 -10.06
C LEU A 48 8.59 -16.73 -8.79
N LEU A 49 8.00 -17.94 -8.76
CA LEU A 49 8.17 -18.88 -7.65
C LEU A 49 9.65 -19.26 -7.47
N GLN A 50 10.35 -19.58 -8.57
CA GLN A 50 11.77 -19.95 -8.50
C GLN A 50 12.63 -18.80 -7.97
N LEU A 51 12.40 -17.57 -8.43
CA LEU A 51 13.11 -16.39 -7.95
C LEU A 51 12.83 -16.16 -6.47
N LEU A 52 11.56 -16.17 -6.03
CA LEU A 52 11.20 -16.01 -4.64
C LEU A 52 11.84 -17.07 -3.75
N GLY A 53 11.91 -18.33 -4.23
CA GLY A 53 12.63 -19.41 -3.54
C GLY A 53 14.11 -19.11 -3.32
N LYS A 54 14.80 -18.56 -4.33
CA LYS A 54 16.20 -18.11 -4.20
C LYS A 54 16.32 -16.93 -3.23
N LEU A 55 15.35 -16.02 -3.22
CA LEU A 55 15.39 -14.82 -2.39
C LEU A 55 15.10 -15.10 -0.91
N LEU A 56 14.39 -16.19 -0.58
CA LEU A 56 14.12 -16.58 0.81
C LEU A 56 15.40 -16.68 1.64
N SER A 57 16.49 -17.22 1.07
CA SER A 57 17.76 -17.42 1.78
C SER A 57 18.73 -16.24 1.64
N ARG A 58 18.30 -15.10 1.08
CA ARG A 58 19.16 -13.94 0.82
C ARG A 58 18.72 -12.74 1.66
N PRO A 59 19.15 -12.64 2.92
CA PRO A 59 18.69 -11.61 3.85
C PRO A 59 19.20 -10.21 3.53
N CYS A 60 20.08 -10.03 2.53
CA CYS A 60 20.47 -8.72 1.99
C CYS A 60 19.69 -8.34 0.74
N CYS A 61 18.76 -9.17 0.28
CA CYS A 61 18.02 -8.95 -0.96
C CYS A 61 16.53 -8.70 -0.70
N ALA A 62 15.94 -7.87 -1.55
CA ALA A 62 14.50 -7.62 -1.58
C ALA A 62 14.08 -7.27 -3.01
N VAL A 63 12.77 -7.06 -3.22
CA VAL A 63 12.23 -6.64 -4.52
C VAL A 63 11.73 -5.20 -4.45
N VAL A 64 11.81 -4.47 -5.55
CA VAL A 64 11.04 -3.24 -5.76
C VAL A 64 10.23 -3.34 -7.05
N ARG A 65 9.12 -2.61 -7.10
CA ARG A 65 8.21 -2.66 -8.24
C ARG A 65 8.73 -1.90 -9.46
N GLY A 66 9.38 -0.77 -9.24
CA GLY A 66 9.89 0.10 -10.29
C GLY A 66 10.94 -0.60 -11.15
N ALA A 67 11.02 -0.22 -12.43
CA ALA A 67 12.12 -0.63 -13.30
C ALA A 67 13.35 0.24 -13.06
N ILE A 68 14.54 -0.31 -13.31
CA ILE A 68 15.80 0.44 -13.30
C ILE A 68 15.70 1.59 -14.30
N ALA A 69 15.81 2.83 -13.82
CA ALA A 69 15.67 4.04 -14.63
C ALA A 69 16.80 4.18 -15.65
N ASP A 70 18.03 3.89 -15.23
CA ASP A 70 19.25 3.99 -16.02
C ASP A 70 20.12 2.74 -15.83
N PRO A 71 20.24 1.86 -16.84
CA PRO A 71 21.06 0.64 -16.76
C PRO A 71 22.56 0.90 -16.52
N ALA A 72 23.06 2.10 -16.80
CA ALA A 72 24.46 2.46 -16.51
C ALA A 72 24.69 2.81 -15.02
N ARG A 73 23.61 3.00 -14.25
CA ARG A 73 23.67 3.41 -12.85
C ARG A 73 22.85 2.49 -11.96
N THR A 74 23.40 1.30 -11.74
CA THR A 74 22.76 0.22 -10.97
C THR A 74 23.48 -0.11 -9.67
N GLN A 75 24.72 0.32 -9.50
CA GLN A 75 25.54 -0.04 -8.34
C GLN A 75 25.58 1.07 -7.28
N HIS A 76 25.47 0.68 -6.02
CA HIS A 76 25.58 1.55 -4.86
C HIS A 76 24.70 2.82 -4.96
N VAL A 77 23.44 2.63 -5.35
CA VAL A 77 22.48 3.73 -5.61
C VAL A 77 21.39 3.82 -4.55
N ARG A 78 20.84 5.03 -4.34
CA ARG A 78 19.60 5.21 -3.57
C ARG A 78 18.39 4.77 -4.40
N ARG A 79 17.28 4.40 -3.76
CA ARG A 79 16.00 4.08 -4.44
C ARG A 79 15.17 5.35 -4.68
N LEU A 80 15.45 6.07 -5.76
CA LEU A 80 14.82 7.35 -6.08
C LEU A 80 13.91 7.23 -7.29
N VAL A 81 12.74 7.87 -7.23
CA VAL A 81 11.75 7.91 -8.33
C VAL A 81 11.58 9.30 -8.92
N HIS A 82 12.09 10.31 -8.22
CA HIS A 82 12.22 11.69 -8.64
C HIS A 82 13.63 12.16 -8.33
N THR A 83 14.06 13.24 -8.96
CA THR A 83 15.30 13.91 -8.60
C THR A 83 15.24 14.37 -7.14
N ASP A 84 16.30 14.09 -6.39
CA ASP A 84 16.44 14.59 -5.03
C ASP A 84 16.64 16.12 -5.07
N PRO A 85 15.76 16.92 -4.44
CA PRO A 85 15.84 18.38 -4.53
C PRO A 85 17.02 18.98 -3.76
N GLU A 86 17.59 18.25 -2.80
CA GLU A 86 18.71 18.72 -1.99
C GLU A 86 20.04 18.32 -2.62
N THR A 87 20.18 17.06 -3.03
CA THR A 87 21.45 16.54 -3.57
C THR A 87 21.55 16.60 -5.09
N GLY A 88 20.43 16.81 -5.79
CA GLY A 88 20.36 16.74 -7.25
C GLY A 88 20.48 15.31 -7.81
N GLU A 89 20.52 14.29 -6.96
CA GLU A 89 20.63 12.89 -7.39
C GLU A 89 19.44 12.50 -8.28
N LEU A 90 19.75 11.94 -9.45
CA LEU A 90 18.76 11.56 -10.45
C LEU A 90 17.98 10.30 -10.02
N PRO A 91 16.72 10.14 -10.48
CA PRO A 91 15.91 8.96 -10.19
C PRO A 91 16.56 7.68 -10.71
N THR A 92 16.59 6.63 -9.90
CA THR A 92 17.19 5.31 -10.18
C THR A 92 16.15 4.26 -10.51
N LEU A 93 14.89 4.54 -10.19
CA LEU A 93 13.74 3.72 -10.46
C LEU A 93 12.68 4.56 -11.20
N ARG A 94 11.94 3.93 -12.09
CA ARG A 94 10.76 4.51 -12.74
C ARG A 94 9.55 3.60 -12.58
N ASP A 95 8.36 4.19 -12.49
CA ASP A 95 7.14 3.39 -12.51
C ASP A 95 6.92 2.79 -13.90
N VAL A 96 6.56 1.51 -13.93
CA VAL A 96 6.20 0.80 -15.15
C VAL A 96 5.04 -0.16 -14.83
N PRO A 97 4.13 -0.38 -15.78
CA PRO A 97 3.16 -1.46 -15.66
C PRO A 97 3.87 -2.82 -15.47
N ARG A 98 3.38 -3.64 -14.52
CA ARG A 98 3.89 -5.00 -14.25
C ARG A 98 2.77 -6.02 -14.36
N ARG A 99 3.07 -7.18 -14.93
CA ARG A 99 2.21 -8.36 -14.94
C ARG A 99 2.17 -9.03 -13.59
N TRP A 100 3.29 -9.02 -12.86
CA TRP A 100 3.28 -9.59 -11.52
C TRP A 100 2.63 -8.64 -10.51
N LEU A 101 1.92 -9.22 -9.54
CA LEU A 101 1.37 -8.54 -8.38
C LEU A 101 2.01 -9.08 -7.11
N ALA A 102 2.06 -8.24 -6.08
CA ALA A 102 2.53 -8.59 -4.75
C ALA A 102 1.59 -7.91 -3.75
N LEU A 103 0.73 -8.69 -3.10
CA LEU A 103 -0.32 -8.20 -2.20
C LEU A 103 0.01 -8.57 -0.77
N ASP A 104 0.31 -7.58 0.07
CA ASP A 104 0.66 -7.81 1.47
C ASP A 104 -0.58 -7.79 2.34
N LEU A 105 -0.96 -8.95 2.88
CA LEU A 105 -1.97 -9.07 3.92
C LEU A 105 -1.26 -9.15 5.27
N ASP A 106 -1.38 -8.12 6.10
CA ASP A 106 -0.74 -8.09 7.43
C ASP A 106 -1.78 -8.15 8.56
N GLY A 107 -1.74 -9.23 9.33
CA GLY A 107 -2.53 -9.39 10.54
C GLY A 107 -4.01 -9.67 10.30
N VAL A 108 -4.36 -10.24 9.14
CA VAL A 108 -5.75 -10.62 8.85
C VAL A 108 -6.18 -11.73 9.83
N PRO A 109 -7.31 -11.59 10.53
CA PRO A 109 -7.80 -12.64 11.42
C PRO A 109 -7.99 -13.96 10.68
N LEU A 110 -7.57 -15.06 11.30
CA LEU A 110 -7.83 -16.41 10.80
C LEU A 110 -9.03 -17.00 11.56
N PRO A 111 -9.90 -17.77 10.90
CA PRO A 111 -10.92 -18.56 11.58
C PRO A 111 -10.31 -19.50 12.63
N GLU A 112 -11.10 -19.83 13.64
CA GLU A 112 -10.71 -20.80 14.67
C GLU A 112 -10.38 -22.16 14.03
N GLY A 113 -9.31 -22.82 14.52
CA GLY A 113 -8.88 -24.13 14.06
C GLY A 113 -7.98 -24.14 12.82
N ILE A 114 -7.74 -23.01 12.15
CA ILE A 114 -6.76 -22.95 11.05
C ILE A 114 -5.34 -22.95 11.61
N ASP A 115 -4.56 -23.97 11.23
CA ASP A 115 -3.13 -24.02 11.53
C ASP A 115 -2.38 -22.94 10.72
N ARG A 116 -1.59 -22.12 11.43
CA ARG A 116 -0.76 -21.07 10.83
C ARG A 116 0.46 -21.61 10.11
N THR A 117 0.82 -22.87 10.33
CA THR A 117 1.92 -23.51 9.59
C THR A 117 1.48 -23.97 8.20
N ASP A 118 0.18 -24.23 8.01
CA ASP A 118 -0.40 -24.54 6.71
C ASP A 118 -0.69 -23.24 5.93
N LEU A 119 0.28 -22.85 5.09
CA LEU A 119 0.17 -21.65 4.26
C LEU A 119 -0.99 -21.70 3.28
N LEU A 120 -1.35 -22.89 2.77
CA LEU A 120 -2.43 -23.03 1.81
C LEU A 120 -3.79 -22.87 2.51
N ALA A 121 -3.96 -23.45 3.70
CA ALA A 121 -5.16 -23.24 4.52
C ALA A 121 -5.30 -21.77 4.93
N CYS A 122 -4.20 -21.13 5.35
CA CYS A 122 -4.20 -19.70 5.66
C CYS A 122 -4.54 -18.83 4.45
N ALA A 123 -4.00 -19.14 3.27
CA ALA A 123 -4.32 -18.42 2.04
C ALA A 123 -5.79 -18.59 1.66
N ALA A 124 -6.32 -19.82 1.71
CA ALA A 124 -7.73 -20.11 1.44
C ALA A 124 -8.67 -19.34 2.38
N ALA A 125 -8.28 -19.14 3.65
CA ALA A 125 -9.07 -18.38 4.62
C ALA A 125 -9.15 -16.87 4.32
N VAL A 126 -8.12 -16.27 3.69
CA VAL A 126 -8.09 -14.82 3.40
C VAL A 126 -8.53 -14.49 1.97
N LEU A 127 -8.47 -15.46 1.05
CA LEU A 127 -8.78 -15.29 -0.36
C LEU A 127 -10.20 -14.72 -0.64
N PRO A 128 -11.26 -15.11 0.10
CA PRO A 128 -12.60 -14.55 -0.09
C PRO A 128 -12.69 -13.03 0.14
N MET A 129 -11.71 -12.42 0.80
CA MET A 129 -11.64 -10.97 1.04
C MET A 129 -11.08 -10.19 -0.16
N LEU A 130 -10.60 -10.90 -1.19
CA LEU A 130 -9.96 -10.33 -2.38
C LEU A 130 -10.89 -10.41 -3.59
N PRO A 131 -10.63 -9.65 -4.68
CA PRO A 131 -11.48 -9.68 -5.87
C PRO A 131 -11.53 -11.08 -6.50
N GLN A 132 -12.70 -11.45 -7.06
CA GLN A 132 -12.94 -12.76 -7.67
C GLN A 132 -11.84 -13.25 -8.62
N PRO A 133 -11.23 -12.43 -9.50
CA PRO A 133 -10.17 -12.92 -10.39
C PRO A 133 -8.93 -13.49 -9.68
N LEU A 134 -8.67 -13.08 -8.44
CA LEU A 134 -7.58 -13.62 -7.64
C LEU A 134 -7.96 -14.93 -6.97
N GLN A 135 -9.24 -15.10 -6.65
CA GLN A 135 -9.75 -16.32 -6.01
C GLN A 135 -9.67 -17.52 -6.95
N GLN A 136 -9.72 -17.28 -8.26
CA GLN A 136 -9.72 -18.31 -9.29
C GLN A 136 -8.34 -18.52 -9.94
N ALA A 137 -7.35 -17.68 -9.64
CA ALA A 137 -6.05 -17.74 -10.30
C ALA A 137 -5.01 -18.55 -9.52
N ASP A 138 -4.02 -19.08 -10.22
CA ASP A 138 -2.76 -19.53 -9.63
C ASP A 138 -2.12 -18.37 -8.86
N LEU A 139 -1.74 -18.63 -7.61
CA LEU A 139 -1.04 -17.67 -6.75
C LEU A 139 0.15 -18.35 -6.07
N VAL A 140 1.22 -17.58 -5.86
CA VAL A 140 2.30 -17.98 -4.96
C VAL A 140 2.05 -17.32 -3.61
N VAL A 141 1.85 -18.14 -2.59
CA VAL A 141 1.68 -17.72 -1.20
C VAL A 141 3.05 -17.63 -0.55
N GLN A 142 3.39 -16.46 -0.02
CA GLN A 142 4.62 -16.26 0.75
C GLN A 142 4.30 -15.87 2.19
N ALA A 143 4.83 -16.63 3.14
CA ALA A 143 4.82 -16.25 4.55
C ALA A 143 5.75 -15.06 4.79
N THR A 144 5.23 -13.91 5.21
CA THR A 144 6.09 -12.75 5.51
C THR A 144 6.93 -13.02 6.76
N GLY A 145 7.93 -12.18 7.02
CA GLY A 145 8.83 -12.36 8.16
C GLY A 145 8.17 -12.30 9.55
N SER A 146 6.86 -12.01 9.63
CA SER A 146 6.08 -12.05 10.88
C SER A 146 5.14 -13.25 10.99
N HIS A 147 4.93 -13.99 9.90
CA HIS A 147 4.01 -15.13 9.90
C HIS A 147 4.55 -16.28 10.76
N GLY A 148 3.66 -17.00 11.45
CA GLY A 148 4.01 -17.96 12.50
C GLY A 148 4.40 -17.30 13.84
N LEU A 149 5.05 -16.13 13.81
CA LEU A 149 5.53 -15.41 14.99
C LEU A 149 4.49 -14.51 15.65
N LYS A 150 3.52 -14.02 14.87
CA LYS A 150 2.45 -13.12 15.35
C LYS A 150 1.05 -13.70 15.04
N PRO A 151 -0.02 -13.32 15.79
CA PRO A 151 -1.38 -13.82 15.56
C PRO A 151 -2.02 -13.31 14.27
N GLY A 152 -2.74 -14.17 13.54
CA GLY A 152 -3.37 -13.84 12.24
C GLY A 152 -2.49 -14.12 11.02
N ALA A 153 -3.11 -14.15 9.85
CA ALA A 153 -2.47 -14.34 8.57
C ALA A 153 -1.58 -13.14 8.22
N ARG A 154 -0.36 -13.45 7.80
CA ARG A 154 0.66 -12.48 7.37
C ARG A 154 1.31 -12.98 6.10
N LEU A 155 0.56 -12.86 5.03
CA LEU A 155 0.87 -13.50 3.77
C LEU A 155 1.08 -12.43 2.72
N ARG A 156 2.03 -12.68 1.83
CA ARG A 156 2.11 -11.99 0.56
C ARG A 156 1.63 -12.92 -0.52
N LEU A 157 0.58 -12.52 -1.23
CA LEU A 157 0.09 -13.25 -2.38
C LEU A 157 0.70 -12.65 -3.64
N TRP A 158 1.42 -13.48 -4.37
CA TRP A 158 2.04 -13.14 -5.63
C TRP A 158 1.22 -13.69 -6.78
N GLY A 159 0.96 -12.83 -7.75
CA GLY A 159 0.05 -13.09 -8.87
C GLY A 159 0.70 -12.81 -10.22
N TRP A 160 0.17 -13.37 -11.30
CA TRP A 160 0.54 -13.01 -12.67
C TRP A 160 -0.69 -12.64 -13.48
N CYS A 161 -0.76 -11.41 -13.97
CA CYS A 161 -1.90 -10.87 -14.72
C CYS A 161 -1.79 -11.13 -16.23
N ASP A 162 -2.95 -11.31 -16.86
CA ASP A 162 -3.13 -11.40 -18.31
C ASP A 162 -2.72 -10.12 -19.06
N ARG A 163 -2.75 -8.97 -18.39
CA ARG A 163 -2.19 -7.69 -18.82
C ARG A 163 -1.32 -7.06 -17.73
N PRO A 164 -0.34 -6.22 -18.09
CA PRO A 164 0.38 -5.47 -17.08
C PRO A 164 -0.51 -4.37 -16.46
N LEU A 165 -0.28 -4.09 -15.18
CA LEU A 165 -0.95 -3.08 -14.39
C LEU A 165 0.04 -2.04 -13.90
N SER A 166 -0.28 -0.76 -14.03
CA SER A 166 0.45 0.34 -13.38
C SER A 166 0.26 0.31 -11.87
N GLY A 167 1.16 0.96 -11.12
CA GLY A 167 0.98 1.14 -9.67
C GLY A 167 -0.33 1.87 -9.34
N ALA A 168 -0.70 2.88 -10.14
CA ALA A 168 -1.93 3.64 -9.94
C ALA A 168 -3.20 2.80 -10.17
N GLU A 169 -3.21 1.93 -11.18
CA GLU A 169 -4.31 0.96 -11.38
C GLU A 169 -4.41 -0.01 -10.20
N GLY A 170 -3.29 -0.56 -9.74
CA GLY A 170 -3.26 -1.44 -8.56
C GLY A 170 -3.83 -0.75 -7.31
N GLN A 171 -3.42 0.49 -7.03
CA GLN A 171 -3.96 1.27 -5.89
C GLN A 171 -5.46 1.50 -5.98
N ARG A 172 -6.03 1.64 -7.19
CA ARG A 172 -7.47 1.81 -7.37
C ARG A 172 -8.19 0.48 -7.22
N TRP A 173 -7.67 -0.58 -7.83
CA TRP A 173 -8.29 -1.90 -7.81
C TRP A 173 -8.39 -2.45 -6.38
N PHE A 174 -7.34 -2.30 -5.58
CA PHE A 174 -7.29 -2.84 -4.23
C PHE A 174 -7.67 -1.82 -3.14
N ARG A 175 -8.28 -0.69 -3.51
CA ARG A 175 -8.69 0.33 -2.53
C ARG A 175 -9.73 -0.24 -1.56
N GLY A 176 -9.49 -0.05 -0.27
CA GLY A 176 -10.41 -0.48 0.79
C GLY A 176 -10.35 -1.97 1.14
N LEU A 177 -9.47 -2.72 0.47
CA LEU A 177 -9.20 -4.13 0.77
C LEU A 177 -8.08 -4.27 1.82
N PRO A 178 -7.96 -5.41 2.51
CA PRO A 178 -6.95 -5.63 3.56
C PRO A 178 -5.55 -5.91 2.97
N VAL A 179 -5.09 -5.05 2.06
CA VAL A 179 -3.76 -5.14 1.45
C VAL A 179 -2.99 -3.83 1.58
N ASP A 180 -1.67 -3.90 1.79
CA ASP A 180 -0.83 -2.69 1.83
C ASP A 180 -0.66 -2.08 0.42
N ALA A 181 -1.39 -0.98 0.18
CA ALA A 181 -1.31 -0.23 -1.08
C ALA A 181 0.06 0.43 -1.34
N SER A 182 0.95 0.51 -0.33
CA SER A 182 2.29 1.06 -0.49
C SER A 182 3.14 0.22 -1.47
N LEU A 183 2.89 -1.09 -1.58
CA LEU A 183 3.61 -1.99 -2.48
C LEU A 183 3.41 -1.67 -3.97
N PHE A 184 2.38 -0.90 -4.31
CA PHE A 184 2.19 -0.40 -5.67
C PHE A 184 3.10 0.78 -6.02
N ARG A 185 3.83 1.35 -5.04
CA ARG A 185 4.78 2.44 -5.28
C ARG A 185 6.09 1.86 -5.83
N PRO A 186 6.70 2.47 -6.86
CA PRO A 186 7.86 1.92 -7.56
C PRO A 186 9.08 1.70 -6.66
N ALA A 187 9.32 2.59 -5.70
CA ALA A 187 10.46 2.46 -4.79
C ALA A 187 10.18 1.56 -3.58
N GLN A 188 8.93 1.25 -3.22
CA GLN A 188 8.63 0.54 -1.98
C GLN A 188 9.32 -0.82 -1.93
N VAL A 189 9.97 -1.12 -0.79
CA VAL A 189 10.68 -2.40 -0.60
C VAL A 189 9.69 -3.50 -0.29
N ASN A 190 9.73 -4.56 -1.10
CA ASN A 190 9.04 -5.81 -0.89
C ASN A 190 10.04 -6.82 -0.30
N TYR A 191 10.01 -6.99 1.02
CA TYR A 191 10.93 -7.90 1.72
C TYR A 191 10.58 -9.37 1.43
N THR A 192 11.50 -10.09 0.80
CA THR A 192 11.27 -11.47 0.32
C THR A 192 12.02 -12.54 1.11
N ALA A 193 13.02 -12.16 1.89
CA ALA A 193 13.82 -13.10 2.66
C ALA A 193 13.04 -13.66 3.86
N ALA A 194 13.31 -14.91 4.21
CA ALA A 194 12.92 -15.49 5.49
C ALA A 194 13.58 -14.71 6.64
N PRO A 195 12.97 -14.65 7.84
CA PRO A 195 13.67 -14.16 9.02
C PRO A 195 14.96 -14.93 9.26
N VAL A 196 15.97 -14.23 9.76
CA VAL A 196 17.19 -14.85 10.26
C VAL A 196 16.93 -15.31 11.69
N PHE A 197 16.79 -16.62 11.88
CA PHE A 197 16.69 -17.23 13.20
C PHE A 197 18.10 -17.39 13.79
N ALA A 198 18.35 -16.72 14.90
CA ALA A 198 19.64 -16.63 15.56
C ALA A 198 19.60 -17.26 16.96
N ASP A 199 20.77 -17.52 17.53
CA ASP A 199 20.93 -17.97 18.91
C ASP A 199 20.17 -19.26 19.24
N GLY A 200 20.00 -20.15 18.26
CA GLY A 200 19.27 -21.42 18.40
C GLY A 200 17.76 -21.32 18.20
N ALA A 201 17.23 -20.14 17.84
CA ALA A 201 15.83 -20.01 17.43
C ALA A 201 15.54 -20.88 16.19
N GLN A 202 14.32 -21.38 16.10
CA GLN A 202 13.85 -22.18 14.97
C GLN A 202 12.68 -21.49 14.28
N ASP A 203 12.61 -21.65 12.96
CA ASP A 203 11.45 -21.22 12.19
C ASP A 203 10.27 -22.15 12.53
N PRO A 204 9.12 -21.63 13.00
CA PRO A 204 7.96 -22.47 13.26
C PRO A 204 7.27 -22.98 11.97
N LEU A 205 7.73 -22.57 10.79
CA LEU A 205 7.17 -22.96 9.49
C LEU A 205 8.10 -23.94 8.77
N ASP A 206 7.56 -25.05 8.28
CA ASP A 206 8.30 -26.01 7.45
C ASP A 206 8.72 -25.43 6.09
N GLY A 207 7.97 -24.42 5.63
CA GLY A 207 8.25 -23.69 4.40
C GLY A 207 7.57 -22.33 4.40
N ARG A 208 8.17 -21.36 3.70
CA ARG A 208 7.66 -19.99 3.59
C ARG A 208 7.08 -19.64 2.22
N LEU A 209 7.02 -20.62 1.32
CA LEU A 209 6.41 -20.48 0.00
C LEU A 209 5.53 -21.69 -0.29
N ALA A 210 4.36 -21.43 -0.85
CA ALA A 210 3.47 -22.47 -1.38
C ALA A 210 2.85 -21.99 -2.71
N TRP A 211 2.57 -22.91 -3.62
CA TRP A 211 1.82 -22.62 -4.83
C TRP A 211 0.35 -22.99 -4.61
N LEU A 212 -0.51 -21.98 -4.47
CA LEU A 212 -1.95 -22.17 -4.46
C LEU A 212 -2.45 -22.28 -5.90
N ARG A 213 -2.95 -23.46 -6.27
CA ARG A 213 -3.46 -23.72 -7.62
C ARG A 213 -4.88 -23.19 -7.76
N GLY A 214 -5.11 -22.40 -8.80
CA GLY A 214 -6.43 -21.92 -9.18
C GLY A 214 -6.97 -22.61 -10.44
N GLU A 215 -8.19 -22.26 -10.81
CA GLU A 215 -8.82 -22.66 -12.07
C GLU A 215 -8.15 -22.01 -13.29
N HIS A 216 -7.52 -20.85 -13.09
CA HIS A 216 -6.88 -20.05 -14.13
C HIS A 216 -5.38 -19.89 -13.85
N ARG A 217 -4.56 -19.89 -14.92
CA ARG A 217 -3.09 -19.75 -14.80
C ARG A 217 -2.65 -18.31 -14.54
N TYR A 218 -3.53 -17.36 -14.76
CA TYR A 218 -3.30 -15.93 -14.64
C TYR A 218 -4.52 -15.26 -14.01
N ILE A 219 -4.28 -14.10 -13.40
CA ILE A 219 -5.30 -13.21 -12.90
C ILE A 219 -5.87 -12.43 -14.09
N ALA A 220 -7.18 -12.55 -14.31
CA ALA A 220 -7.91 -11.69 -15.25
C ALA A 220 -8.01 -10.28 -14.65
N ALA A 221 -7.08 -9.39 -15.01
CA ALA A 221 -7.08 -8.05 -14.46
C ALA A 221 -8.21 -7.21 -15.09
N PRO A 222 -8.94 -6.38 -14.32
CA PRO A 222 -9.94 -5.47 -14.88
C PRO A 222 -9.31 -4.61 -15.96
N SER A 223 -10.07 -4.18 -16.95
CA SER A 223 -9.57 -3.32 -18.04
C SER A 223 -9.04 -1.98 -17.54
N ALA A 224 -8.24 -1.30 -18.37
CA ALA A 224 -7.74 0.04 -18.04
C ALA A 224 -8.87 1.07 -17.86
N SER A 225 -9.98 0.89 -18.59
CA SER A 225 -11.19 1.72 -18.46
C SER A 225 -11.94 1.48 -17.15
N GLU A 226 -12.07 0.22 -16.70
CA GLU A 226 -12.67 -0.10 -15.40
C GLU A 226 -11.84 0.44 -14.25
N LEU A 227 -10.52 0.48 -14.43
CA LEU A 227 -9.59 1.10 -13.48
C LEU A 227 -9.27 2.55 -13.85
N ALA A 228 -10.09 3.26 -14.63
CA ALA A 228 -9.85 4.68 -14.87
C ALA A 228 -10.02 5.48 -13.57
N PRO A 229 -9.27 6.58 -13.36
CA PRO A 229 -9.58 7.50 -12.27
C PRO A 229 -10.99 8.07 -12.45
N PRO A 230 -11.73 8.34 -11.36
CA PRO A 230 -13.03 8.98 -11.47
C PRO A 230 -12.87 10.33 -12.20
N PRO A 231 -13.88 10.74 -12.99
CA PRO A 231 -13.83 12.01 -13.70
C PRO A 231 -13.59 13.14 -12.70
N LYS A 232 -12.72 14.08 -13.07
CA LYS A 232 -12.52 15.29 -12.26
C LYS A 232 -13.87 16.01 -12.18
N PRO A 233 -14.36 16.36 -10.97
CA PRO A 233 -15.58 17.15 -10.87
C PRO A 233 -15.41 18.46 -11.66
N PRO A 234 -16.47 18.98 -12.29
CA PRO A 234 -16.43 20.26 -13.00
C PRO A 234 -15.86 21.34 -12.08
N VAL A 235 -14.87 22.08 -12.59
CA VAL A 235 -14.11 23.08 -11.84
C VAL A 235 -14.99 24.26 -11.36
N ASP A 236 -16.21 24.39 -11.90
CA ASP A 236 -17.04 25.59 -11.76
C ASP A 236 -18.06 25.57 -10.61
N GLN A 237 -18.31 24.43 -9.95
CA GLN A 237 -19.36 24.37 -8.92
C GLN A 237 -18.88 24.63 -7.47
N TYR A 238 -17.58 24.85 -7.26
CA TYR A 238 -17.01 25.13 -5.94
C TYR A 238 -16.39 26.53 -5.80
N ARG A 239 -16.52 27.39 -6.82
CA ARG A 239 -16.02 28.77 -6.80
C ARG A 239 -17.00 29.80 -6.26
N ALA A 240 -18.26 29.43 -6.02
CA ALA A 240 -19.22 30.31 -5.39
C ALA A 240 -19.34 29.91 -3.91
N ALA A 241 -18.82 30.76 -3.02
CA ALA A 241 -18.83 30.66 -1.55
C ALA A 241 -17.67 29.90 -0.89
N ALA A 242 -16.44 30.45 -0.99
CA ALA A 242 -15.48 30.38 0.11
C ALA A 242 -14.46 31.53 0.05
N VAL A 243 -14.65 32.49 0.96
CA VAL A 243 -13.65 33.18 1.78
C VAL A 243 -12.35 33.63 1.08
N THR A 244 -12.25 34.94 0.88
CA THR A 244 -11.00 35.68 0.66
C THR A 244 -10.03 35.45 1.82
N SER A 245 -9.10 34.50 1.65
CA SER A 245 -7.95 34.30 2.53
C SER A 245 -6.69 34.15 1.68
N THR A 246 -5.85 35.17 1.70
CA THR A 246 -4.61 35.28 0.92
C THR A 246 -3.47 34.54 1.61
N GLY A 247 -3.19 33.30 1.17
CA GLY A 247 -2.00 32.53 1.55
C GLY A 247 -1.93 31.16 0.86
N ASN A 248 -0.74 30.60 0.64
CA ASN A 248 -0.56 29.27 0.01
C ASN A 248 -1.14 28.13 0.87
N GLY A 249 -1.12 28.25 2.20
CA GLY A 249 -1.74 27.29 3.11
C GLY A 249 -3.27 27.21 3.00
N SER A 250 -3.91 28.34 2.68
CA SER A 250 -5.36 28.45 2.50
C SER A 250 -5.85 27.68 1.26
N ARG A 251 -5.13 27.78 0.12
CA ARG A 251 -5.51 27.04 -1.10
C ARG A 251 -5.43 25.52 -0.93
N TYR A 252 -4.40 25.02 -0.25
CA TYR A 252 -4.26 23.59 0.03
C TYR A 252 -5.34 23.08 0.99
N ALA A 253 -5.60 23.81 2.07
CA ALA A 253 -6.64 23.46 3.03
C ALA A 253 -8.04 23.44 2.40
N MET A 254 -8.36 24.45 1.59
CA MET A 254 -9.64 24.49 0.87
C MET A 254 -9.77 23.36 -0.16
N ALA A 255 -8.70 23.00 -0.86
CA ALA A 255 -8.70 21.86 -1.78
C ALA A 255 -8.91 20.52 -1.05
N ALA A 256 -8.29 20.36 0.13
CA ALA A 256 -8.49 19.18 0.97
C ALA A 256 -9.94 19.10 1.48
N LEU A 257 -10.51 20.22 1.94
CA LEU A 257 -11.91 20.33 2.38
C LEU A 257 -12.88 19.96 1.26
N ALA A 258 -12.71 20.53 0.07
CA ALA A 258 -13.56 20.25 -1.09
C ALA A 258 -13.47 18.78 -1.52
N LYS A 259 -12.25 18.20 -1.51
CA LYS A 259 -12.03 16.79 -1.82
C LYS A 259 -12.75 15.87 -0.83
N ALA A 260 -12.65 16.14 0.47
CA ALA A 260 -13.33 15.38 1.51
C ALA A 260 -14.86 15.35 1.30
N CYS A 261 -15.47 16.52 1.06
CA CYS A 261 -16.90 16.59 0.77
C CYS A 261 -17.28 15.80 -0.50
N SER A 262 -16.48 15.92 -1.56
CA SER A 262 -16.71 15.18 -2.80
C SER A 262 -16.63 13.66 -2.58
N LEU A 263 -15.68 13.19 -1.78
CA LEU A 263 -15.52 11.75 -1.49
C LEU A 263 -16.71 11.19 -0.71
N ILE A 264 -17.18 11.91 0.31
CA ILE A 264 -18.37 11.54 1.09
C ILE A 264 -19.60 11.45 0.19
N ARG A 265 -19.80 12.47 -0.68
CA ARG A 265 -20.94 12.55 -1.60
C ARG A 265 -21.00 11.41 -2.62
N GLN A 266 -19.85 10.85 -2.97
CA GLN A 266 -19.74 9.77 -3.96
C GLN A 266 -19.93 8.37 -3.36
N GLN A 267 -20.10 8.24 -2.04
CA GLN A 267 -20.21 6.93 -1.39
C GLN A 267 -21.62 6.31 -1.49
N SER A 268 -21.63 4.99 -1.68
CA SER A 268 -22.83 4.15 -1.58
C SER A 268 -23.33 4.03 -0.14
N GLU A 269 -24.58 3.62 0.01
CA GLU A 269 -25.15 3.32 1.32
C GLU A 269 -24.32 2.23 2.03
N GLY A 270 -24.00 2.44 3.32
CA GLY A 270 -23.08 1.60 4.09
C GLY A 270 -21.62 2.08 4.16
N THR A 271 -21.13 2.83 3.16
CA THR A 271 -19.72 3.32 3.13
C THR A 271 -19.56 4.81 3.47
N ARG A 272 -20.68 5.54 3.57
CA ARG A 272 -20.74 6.98 3.89
C ARG A 272 -20.14 7.32 5.27
N HIS A 273 -20.51 6.58 6.31
CA HIS A 273 -20.02 6.80 7.68
C HIS A 273 -18.51 6.59 7.83
N PRO A 274 -17.92 5.43 7.46
CA PRO A 274 -16.49 5.21 7.59
C PRO A 274 -15.66 6.19 6.73
N THR A 275 -16.17 6.58 5.56
CA THR A 275 -15.52 7.61 4.73
C THR A 275 -15.56 8.97 5.42
N ALA A 276 -16.70 9.39 5.97
CA ALA A 276 -16.79 10.66 6.70
C ALA A 276 -15.86 10.70 7.92
N VAL A 277 -15.71 9.59 8.65
CA VAL A 277 -14.75 9.46 9.76
C VAL A 277 -13.31 9.64 9.27
N ALA A 278 -12.91 8.96 8.20
CA ALA A 278 -11.57 9.05 7.64
C ALA A 278 -11.24 10.46 7.12
N GLU A 279 -12.17 11.08 6.40
CA GLU A 279 -12.00 12.43 5.86
C GLU A 279 -11.99 13.49 6.98
N ALA A 280 -12.88 13.37 7.97
CA ALA A 280 -12.88 14.26 9.13
C ALA A 280 -11.57 14.17 9.93
N TRP A 281 -11.02 12.98 10.10
CA TRP A 281 -9.71 12.77 10.73
C TRP A 281 -8.58 13.43 9.93
N GLY A 282 -8.63 13.31 8.60
CA GLY A 282 -7.68 13.96 7.68
C GLY A 282 -7.74 15.49 7.72
N LEU A 283 -8.92 16.07 7.95
CA LEU A 283 -9.12 17.52 8.08
C LEU A 283 -8.79 18.05 9.47
N ALA A 284 -9.00 17.25 10.53
CA ALA A 284 -8.69 17.64 11.91
C ALA A 284 -7.22 18.05 12.10
N ARG A 285 -6.29 17.43 11.36
CA ARG A 285 -4.87 17.82 11.37
C ARG A 285 -4.64 19.24 10.82
N LEU A 286 -5.48 19.69 9.86
CA LEU A 286 -5.40 21.03 9.26
C LEU A 286 -5.98 22.07 10.21
N VAL A 287 -6.97 21.69 11.03
CA VAL A 287 -7.44 22.52 12.14
C VAL A 287 -6.33 22.71 13.18
N ARG A 288 -5.60 21.63 13.51
CA ARG A 288 -4.43 21.72 14.40
C ARG A 288 -3.32 22.60 13.82
N ALA A 289 -3.11 22.52 12.51
CA ALA A 289 -2.19 23.40 11.80
C ALA A 289 -2.71 24.84 11.59
N LYS A 290 -3.88 25.20 12.14
CA LYS A 290 -4.53 26.51 11.98
C LYS A 290 -4.82 26.91 10.52
N LEU A 291 -4.86 25.94 9.61
CA LEU A 291 -5.17 26.13 8.20
C LEU A 291 -6.68 26.03 7.91
N LEU A 292 -7.44 25.43 8.82
CA LEU A 292 -8.90 25.39 8.83
C LEU A 292 -9.41 25.70 10.24
N THR A 293 -10.61 26.24 10.33
CA THR A 293 -11.32 26.40 11.59
C THR A 293 -12.15 25.15 11.91
N LYS A 294 -12.48 24.97 13.19
CA LYS A 294 -13.42 23.91 13.63
C LYS A 294 -14.75 24.02 12.89
N ASP A 295 -15.28 25.23 12.77
CA ASP A 295 -16.60 25.49 12.20
C ASP A 295 -16.65 25.19 10.70
N GLU A 296 -15.57 25.44 9.96
CA GLU A 296 -15.46 25.08 8.54
C GLU A 296 -15.55 23.57 8.33
N VAL A 297 -14.81 22.79 9.12
CA VAL A 297 -14.81 21.32 9.00
C VAL A 297 -16.15 20.73 9.44
N VAL A 298 -16.70 21.19 10.57
CA VAL A 298 -18.00 20.73 11.09
C VAL A 298 -19.11 20.99 10.07
N ARG A 299 -19.18 22.20 9.52
CA ARG A 299 -20.17 22.58 8.52
C ARG A 299 -20.02 21.75 7.24
N ALA A 300 -18.79 21.61 6.74
CA ALA A 300 -18.51 20.92 5.49
C ALA A 300 -18.85 19.42 5.54
N ILE A 301 -18.50 18.74 6.64
CA ILE A 301 -18.80 17.31 6.84
C ILE A 301 -20.29 17.10 7.11
N GLY A 302 -20.91 17.97 7.92
CA GLY A 302 -22.36 17.94 8.19
C GLY A 302 -23.18 18.02 6.91
N LEU A 303 -22.91 19.03 6.06
CA LEU A 303 -23.61 19.19 4.78
C LEU A 303 -23.32 18.05 3.80
N ALA A 304 -22.06 17.59 3.70
CA ALA A 304 -21.73 16.49 2.80
C ALA A 304 -22.44 15.17 3.16
N LEU A 305 -22.66 14.90 4.45
CA LEU A 305 -23.44 13.76 4.92
C LEU A 305 -24.95 13.96 4.71
N LEU A 306 -25.45 15.18 4.93
CA LEU A 306 -26.83 15.54 4.64
C LEU A 306 -27.19 15.28 3.17
N ASP A 307 -26.31 15.67 2.25
CA ASP A 307 -26.48 15.46 0.80
C ASP A 307 -26.61 13.98 0.40
N VAL A 308 -26.10 13.06 1.24
CA VAL A 308 -26.19 11.61 1.02
C VAL A 308 -27.18 10.93 1.97
N GLY A 309 -28.18 11.67 2.46
CA GLY A 309 -29.29 11.14 3.25
C GLY A 309 -28.92 10.74 4.67
N LYS A 310 -27.80 11.22 5.20
CA LYS A 310 -27.41 11.04 6.61
C LYS A 310 -27.77 12.27 7.43
N PRO A 311 -28.09 12.15 8.73
CA PRO A 311 -28.38 13.31 9.56
C PRO A 311 -27.18 14.28 9.63
N GLU A 312 -27.41 15.57 9.45
CA GLU A 312 -26.36 16.60 9.59
C GLU A 312 -25.70 16.53 10.99
N ALA A 313 -26.49 16.21 12.02
CA ALA A 313 -26.01 16.00 13.38
C ALA A 313 -25.00 14.85 13.50
N GLU A 314 -25.12 13.80 12.68
CA GLU A 314 -24.14 12.70 12.61
C GLU A 314 -22.81 13.22 12.08
N GLY A 315 -22.83 14.03 11.01
CA GLY A 315 -21.62 14.64 10.45
C GLY A 315 -20.95 15.65 11.39
N LYS A 316 -21.75 16.44 12.11
CA LYS A 316 -21.24 17.31 13.18
C LYS A 316 -20.52 16.50 14.26
N ALA A 317 -21.15 15.45 14.78
CA ALA A 317 -20.56 14.61 15.82
C ALA A 317 -19.24 13.96 15.37
N ILE A 318 -19.16 13.48 14.12
CA ILE A 318 -17.95 12.90 13.53
C ILE A 318 -16.82 13.94 13.45
N ALA A 319 -17.12 15.14 12.95
CA ALA A 319 -16.13 16.21 12.83
C ALA A 319 -15.63 16.69 14.19
N GLU A 320 -16.53 16.88 15.16
CA GLU A 320 -16.16 17.30 16.51
C GLU A 320 -15.32 16.23 17.24
N TRP A 321 -15.68 14.95 17.10
CA TRP A 321 -14.89 13.84 17.60
C TRP A 321 -13.48 13.83 16.99
N ALA A 322 -13.36 13.94 15.67
CA ALA A 322 -12.07 13.90 14.99
C ALA A 322 -11.15 15.06 15.44
N ILE A 323 -11.69 16.27 15.59
CA ILE A 323 -10.94 17.45 16.04
C ILE A 323 -10.51 17.32 17.50
N ALA A 324 -11.38 16.76 18.36
CA ALA A 324 -11.05 16.53 19.77
C ALA A 324 -9.94 15.47 19.93
N GLN A 325 -9.99 14.39 19.16
CA GLN A 325 -9.09 13.24 19.28
C GLN A 325 -7.76 13.41 18.54
N ARG A 326 -7.71 14.22 17.48
CA ARG A 326 -6.47 14.43 16.72
C ARG A 326 -5.52 15.36 17.47
N THR A 327 -4.33 14.86 17.82
CA THR A 327 -3.29 15.60 18.56
C THR A 327 -2.12 16.09 17.69
N ASP A 328 -1.97 15.57 16.47
CA ASP A 328 -0.86 15.90 15.57
C ASP A 328 -1.33 16.61 14.27
N THR A 329 -0.40 17.30 13.60
CA THR A 329 -0.62 18.02 12.32
C THR A 329 -0.39 17.14 11.08
N GLY A 330 0.10 15.92 11.26
CA GLY A 330 0.55 15.04 10.19
C GLY A 330 1.66 15.66 9.33
N THR A 331 1.91 15.07 8.16
CA THR A 331 2.84 15.63 7.17
C THR A 331 2.11 16.66 6.30
N LEU A 332 2.58 17.91 6.31
CA LEU A 332 2.14 18.96 5.38
C LEU A 332 3.06 19.00 4.15
N PRO A 333 2.55 19.34 2.95
CA PRO A 333 3.38 19.53 1.78
C PRO A 333 4.42 20.64 1.98
N ALA A 334 5.57 20.53 1.30
CA ALA A 334 6.60 21.57 1.32
C ALA A 334 6.02 22.93 0.87
N GLY A 335 6.27 23.97 1.66
CA GLY A 335 5.73 25.33 1.42
C GLY A 335 4.34 25.61 2.01
N VAL A 336 3.74 24.65 2.72
CA VAL A 336 2.52 24.83 3.52
C VAL A 336 2.92 24.93 5.00
N SER A 337 3.09 26.15 5.49
CA SER A 337 3.24 26.44 6.92
C SER A 337 1.94 27.00 7.50
N ALA A 338 1.73 26.75 8.80
CA ALA A 338 0.71 27.41 9.61
C ALA A 338 0.90 28.93 9.62
#